data_AF-A0A2D8TSN2-F1
#
_entry.id   AF-A0A2D8TSN2-F1
#
_cell.length_a   1.000
_cell.length_b   1.000
_cell.length_c   1.000
_cell.angle_alpha   90.00
_cell.angle_beta   90.00
_cell.angle_gamma   90.00
#
_symmetry.space_group_name_H-M   'P 1'
#
loop_
_entity.id
_entity.type
_entity.pdbx_description
1 polymer ?
#
loop_
_entity_poly.entity_id
_entity_poly.type
_entity_poly.pdbx_seq_one_letter_code
_entity_poly.pdbx_strand_id
1 'polypeptide(L)'
;MPATMLRLMGESDIIDIDPAAHDGNAHPRLMGLDADDRINLLGHWLDHDRGEVMAADADALSAMIAIGAEFLDGQDISGQWGGEVNFVVMTILREKWPVGSKAKFQARADRVGADHTYLAHLCTPAKMDDLSDEAALKQSETAQLMMSLPRFRQMRKSFANSSAVQTLIRQGI
;
A
#
# COMPACT_ATOMS: atom_id res chain seq x y z
N MET A 1 -7.21 -7.14 -20.63
CA MET A 1 -6.68 -5.90 -20.03
C MET A 1 -7.27 -5.79 -18.64
N PRO A 2 -6.51 -5.37 -17.62
CA PRO A 2 -7.04 -5.20 -16.27
C PRO A 2 -8.18 -4.17 -16.32
N ALA A 3 -9.30 -4.48 -15.66
CA ALA A 3 -10.44 -3.56 -15.55
C ALA A 3 -10.23 -2.56 -14.40
N THR A 4 -9.45 -2.98 -13.41
CA THR A 4 -9.12 -2.25 -12.19
C THR A 4 -7.66 -2.49 -11.83
N MET A 5 -7.02 -1.51 -11.19
CA MET A 5 -5.62 -1.59 -10.79
C MET A 5 -5.39 -0.82 -9.49
N LEU A 6 -4.99 -1.54 -8.45
CA LEU A 6 -4.50 -0.98 -7.21
C LEU A 6 -2.97 -1.08 -7.22
N ARG A 7 -2.31 0.08 -7.24
CA ARG A 7 -0.85 0.17 -7.21
C ARG A 7 -0.36 0.25 -5.77
N LEU A 8 0.30 -0.79 -5.31
CA LEU A 8 0.91 -0.86 -3.99
C LEU A 8 2.30 -0.26 -4.05
N MET A 9 2.51 0.87 -3.38
CA MET A 9 3.79 1.57 -3.33
C MET A 9 4.39 1.43 -1.94
N GLY A 10 5.37 0.55 -1.81
CA GLY A 10 6.15 0.35 -0.60
C GLY A 10 7.26 1.37 -0.41
N GLU A 11 8.22 1.01 0.43
CA GLU A 11 9.41 1.83 0.67
C GLU A 11 10.43 1.72 -0.47
N SER A 12 10.54 0.53 -1.07
CA SER A 12 11.44 0.24 -2.19
C SER A 12 10.70 -0.17 -3.47
N ASP A 13 9.63 -0.96 -3.32
CA ASP A 13 9.00 -1.63 -4.46
C ASP A 13 7.61 -1.07 -4.78
N ILE A 14 7.23 -1.20 -6.06
CA ILE A 14 5.89 -0.90 -6.55
C ILE A 14 5.35 -2.18 -7.19
N ILE A 15 4.17 -2.62 -6.74
CA ILE A 15 3.49 -3.80 -7.28
C ILE A 15 2.06 -3.43 -7.65
N ASP A 16 1.67 -3.77 -8.88
CA ASP A 16 0.30 -3.61 -9.35
C ASP A 16 -0.50 -4.88 -9.09
N ILE A 17 -1.65 -4.74 -8.45
CA ILE A 17 -2.59 -5.83 -8.21
C ILE A 17 -3.98 -5.48 -8.75
N ASP A 18 -4.78 -6.51 -9.02
CA ASP A 18 -6.20 -6.36 -9.31
C ASP A 18 -7.02 -6.82 -8.09
N PRO A 19 -7.63 -5.90 -7.31
CA PRO A 19 -8.48 -6.28 -6.18
C PRO A 19 -9.65 -7.20 -6.57
N ALA A 20 -10.13 -7.13 -7.82
CA ALA A 20 -11.21 -7.99 -8.31
C ALA A 20 -10.79 -9.47 -8.43
N ALA A 21 -9.49 -9.77 -8.40
CA ALA A 21 -8.98 -11.13 -8.35
C ALA A 21 -9.09 -11.77 -6.95
N HIS A 22 -9.46 -11.00 -5.92
CA HIS A 22 -9.77 -11.55 -4.61
C HIS A 22 -11.10 -12.31 -4.66
N ASP A 23 -11.11 -13.56 -4.20
CA ASP A 23 -12.29 -14.44 -4.22
C ASP A 23 -13.26 -14.21 -3.04
N GLY A 24 -12.94 -13.26 -2.15
CA GLY A 24 -13.71 -12.92 -0.95
C GLY A 24 -13.55 -13.92 0.20
N ASN A 25 -12.73 -14.97 0.03
CA ASN A 25 -12.48 -15.95 1.07
C ASN A 25 -11.33 -15.51 1.99
N ALA A 26 -11.38 -15.95 3.24
CA ALA A 26 -10.28 -15.73 4.16
C ALA A 26 -9.01 -16.44 3.68
N HIS A 27 -7.95 -15.67 3.43
CA HIS A 27 -6.67 -16.22 2.99
C HIS A 27 -5.95 -16.92 4.17
N PRO A 28 -5.48 -18.18 4.03
CA PRO A 28 -4.86 -18.94 5.13
C PRO A 28 -3.70 -18.22 5.82
N ARG A 29 -2.83 -17.53 5.06
CA ARG A 29 -1.72 -16.73 5.62
C ARG A 29 -2.15 -15.52 6.45
N LEU A 30 -3.39 -15.06 6.28
CA LEU A 30 -3.93 -13.88 6.96
C LEU A 30 -4.83 -14.26 8.15
N MET A 31 -5.09 -15.55 8.34
CA MET A 31 -5.90 -16.03 9.46
C MET A 31 -5.19 -15.73 10.79
N GLY A 32 -5.92 -15.09 11.71
CA GLY A 32 -5.38 -14.69 13.01
C GLY A 32 -4.61 -13.36 13.01
N LEU A 33 -4.38 -12.75 11.85
CA LEU A 33 -3.81 -11.40 11.74
C LEU A 33 -4.91 -10.36 11.79
N ASP A 34 -4.70 -9.34 12.61
CA ASP A 34 -5.55 -8.13 12.60
C ASP A 34 -5.20 -7.22 11.41
N ALA A 35 -5.99 -6.17 11.19
CA ALA A 35 -5.81 -5.28 10.04
C ALA A 35 -4.42 -4.59 10.04
N ASP A 36 -3.90 -4.24 11.22
CA ASP A 36 -2.59 -3.63 11.33
C ASP A 36 -1.47 -4.62 11.01
N ASP A 37 -1.57 -5.86 11.50
CA ASP A 37 -0.64 -6.95 11.19
C ASP A 37 -0.60 -7.21 9.68
N ARG A 38 -1.75 -7.22 9.01
CA ARG A 38 -1.86 -7.40 7.55
C ARG A 38 -1.13 -6.29 6.80
N ILE A 39 -1.32 -5.03 7.19
CA ILE A 39 -0.57 -3.91 6.61
C ILE A 39 0.93 -4.01 6.90
N ASN A 40 1.32 -4.44 8.10
CA ASN A 40 2.73 -4.63 8.44
C ASN A 40 3.38 -5.73 7.60
N LEU A 41 2.67 -6.84 7.38
CA LEU A 41 3.11 -7.93 6.52
C LEU A 41 3.30 -7.45 5.07
N LEU A 42 2.30 -6.73 4.55
CA LEU A 42 2.37 -6.18 3.19
C LEU A 42 3.53 -5.18 3.05
N GLY A 43 3.69 -4.28 4.02
CA GLY A 43 4.78 -3.32 4.04
C GLY A 43 6.15 -3.99 4.10
N HIS A 44 6.29 -5.06 4.86
CA HIS A 44 7.53 -5.85 4.93
C HIS A 44 7.88 -6.51 3.60
N TRP A 45 6.88 -7.01 2.86
CA TRP A 45 7.11 -7.61 1.53
C TRP A 45 7.49 -6.57 0.47
N LEU A 46 7.02 -5.33 0.60
CA LEU A 46 7.33 -4.22 -0.30
C LEU A 46 8.55 -3.39 0.14
N ASP A 47 9.34 -3.94 1.06
CA ASP A 47 10.51 -3.30 1.63
C ASP A 47 11.75 -4.18 1.44
N HIS A 48 12.90 -3.53 1.24
CA HIS A 48 14.19 -4.15 0.94
C HIS A 48 14.24 -4.90 -0.40
N ASP A 49 13.65 -4.34 -1.46
CA ASP A 49 13.70 -4.84 -2.84
C ASP A 49 13.19 -6.30 -2.97
N ARG A 50 12.18 -6.64 -2.16
CA ARG A 50 11.58 -7.98 -2.08
C ARG A 50 10.25 -8.09 -2.84
N GLY A 51 9.66 -6.97 -3.23
CA GLY A 51 8.30 -6.92 -3.77
C GLY A 51 8.12 -7.83 -4.99
N GLU A 52 9.02 -7.75 -5.97
CA GLU A 52 8.94 -8.59 -7.18
C GLU A 52 9.09 -10.08 -6.88
N VAL A 53 10.01 -10.45 -5.99
CA VAL A 53 10.24 -11.85 -5.59
C VAL A 53 9.01 -12.40 -4.88
N MET A 54 8.39 -11.59 -4.01
CA MET A 54 7.16 -11.97 -3.31
C MET A 54 5.97 -12.04 -4.26
N ALA A 55 5.84 -11.12 -5.22
CA ALA A 55 4.76 -11.13 -6.21
C ALA A 55 4.86 -12.31 -7.21
N ALA A 56 6.06 -12.87 -7.40
CA ALA A 56 6.25 -14.08 -8.19
C ALA A 56 5.76 -15.36 -7.49
N ASP A 57 5.62 -15.35 -6.16
CA ASP A 57 5.01 -16.42 -5.39
C ASP A 57 3.49 -16.27 -5.38
N ALA A 58 2.77 -17.24 -5.95
CA ALA A 58 1.32 -17.13 -6.15
C ALA A 58 0.53 -16.98 -4.84
N ASP A 59 1.00 -17.61 -3.77
CA ASP A 59 0.38 -17.58 -2.44
C ASP A 59 0.61 -16.22 -1.76
N ALA A 60 1.81 -15.65 -1.85
CA ALA A 60 2.08 -14.29 -1.41
C ALA A 60 1.35 -13.24 -2.26
N LEU A 61 1.30 -13.38 -3.59
CA LEU A 61 0.53 -12.48 -4.46
C LEU A 61 -0.95 -12.51 -4.13
N SER A 62 -1.53 -13.70 -3.90
CA SER A 62 -2.92 -13.83 -3.47
C SER A 62 -3.17 -13.16 -2.12
N ALA A 63 -2.23 -13.29 -1.17
CA ALA A 63 -2.29 -12.56 0.09
C ALA A 63 -2.19 -11.03 -0.09
N MET A 64 -1.32 -10.53 -0.97
CA MET A 64 -1.23 -9.10 -1.30
C MET A 64 -2.56 -8.57 -1.88
N ILE A 65 -3.15 -9.32 -2.80
CA ILE A 65 -4.45 -9.01 -3.39
C ILE A 65 -5.53 -8.95 -2.31
N ALA A 66 -5.58 -9.94 -1.41
CA ALA A 66 -6.54 -9.97 -0.31
C ALA A 66 -6.38 -8.76 0.62
N ILE A 67 -5.16 -8.44 1.07
CA ILE A 67 -4.89 -7.29 1.95
C ILE A 67 -5.29 -5.98 1.26
N GLY A 68 -4.94 -5.81 -0.02
CA GLY A 68 -5.28 -4.62 -0.79
C GLY A 68 -6.79 -4.46 -1.00
N ALA A 69 -7.48 -5.55 -1.34
CA ALA A 69 -8.94 -5.56 -1.52
C ALA A 69 -9.68 -5.25 -0.22
N GLU A 70 -9.30 -5.87 0.90
CA GLU A 70 -9.88 -5.60 2.22
C GLU A 70 -9.65 -4.15 2.65
N PHE A 71 -8.44 -3.62 2.43
CA PHE A 71 -8.13 -2.23 2.77
C PHE A 71 -8.97 -1.25 1.96
N LEU A 72 -9.15 -1.52 0.67
CA LEU A 72 -9.97 -0.73 -0.26
C LEU A 72 -11.45 -0.76 0.12
N ASP A 73 -11.99 -1.93 0.49
CA ASP A 73 -13.39 -2.10 0.91
C ASP A 73 -13.72 -1.26 2.15
N GLY A 74 -12.75 -1.13 3.06
CA GLY A 74 -12.84 -0.28 4.24
C GLY A 74 -12.76 1.23 3.98
N GLN A 75 -12.61 1.69 2.73
CA GLN A 75 -12.58 3.11 2.36
C GLN A 75 -13.90 3.58 1.75
N ASP A 76 -14.19 4.88 1.89
CA ASP A 76 -15.38 5.51 1.29
C ASP A 76 -15.49 5.35 -0.23
N ILE A 77 -14.38 5.03 -0.91
CA ILE A 77 -14.31 4.91 -2.36
C ILE A 77 -14.75 3.53 -2.89
N SER A 78 -14.97 2.55 -2.01
CA SER A 78 -15.28 1.16 -2.40
C SER A 78 -16.52 1.07 -3.31
N GLY A 79 -17.55 1.87 -3.03
CA GLY A 79 -18.77 1.93 -3.84
C GLY A 79 -18.61 2.51 -5.24
N GLN A 80 -17.48 3.17 -5.54
CA GLN A 80 -17.16 3.75 -6.85
C GLN A 80 -16.19 2.87 -7.66
N TRP A 81 -15.56 1.89 -7.00
CA TRP A 81 -14.52 1.05 -7.60
C TRP A 81 -15.07 0.17 -8.73
N GLY A 82 -14.31 0.10 -9.84
CA GLY A 82 -14.71 -0.60 -11.07
C GLY A 82 -15.73 0.17 -11.93
N GLY A 83 -16.34 1.24 -11.39
CA GLY A 83 -17.23 2.15 -12.10
C GLY A 83 -16.55 3.48 -12.38
N GLU A 84 -16.79 4.45 -11.49
CA GLU A 84 -16.28 5.82 -11.59
C GLU A 84 -14.78 5.92 -11.32
N VAL A 85 -14.18 4.95 -10.62
CA VAL A 85 -12.73 4.87 -10.40
C VAL A 85 -12.24 3.46 -10.70
N ASN A 86 -11.04 3.36 -11.27
CA ASN A 86 -10.43 2.07 -11.60
C ASN A 86 -8.90 2.05 -11.42
N PHE A 87 -8.30 3.15 -11.00
CA PHE A 87 -6.89 3.21 -10.67
C PHE A 87 -6.67 3.99 -9.37
N VAL A 88 -5.92 3.41 -8.44
CA VAL A 88 -5.54 4.10 -7.20
C VAL A 88 -4.18 3.62 -6.70
N VAL A 89 -3.41 4.55 -6.14
CA VAL A 89 -2.13 4.29 -5.48
C VAL A 89 -2.38 4.15 -3.98
N MET A 90 -1.98 3.02 -3.42
CA MET A 90 -1.92 2.79 -1.97
C MET A 90 -0.47 2.79 -1.55
N THR A 91 -0.08 3.74 -0.71
CA THR A 91 1.27 3.78 -0.15
C THR A 91 1.34 2.99 1.14
N ILE A 92 2.36 2.16 1.34
CA ILE A 92 2.61 1.39 2.56
C ILE A 92 4.02 1.71 3.06
N LEU A 93 4.11 2.61 4.04
CA LEU A 93 5.36 3.32 4.35
C LEU A 93 5.75 3.12 5.81
N ARG A 94 7.07 3.11 6.08
CA ARG A 94 7.63 2.86 7.41
C ARG A 94 7.15 3.88 8.44
N GLU A 95 6.63 3.38 9.55
CA GLU A 95 6.24 4.15 10.71
C GLU A 95 7.45 4.43 11.61
N LYS A 96 7.59 5.68 12.07
CA LYS A 96 8.52 6.04 13.11
C LYS A 96 7.93 5.71 14.47
N TRP A 97 8.66 4.89 15.22
CA TRP A 97 8.30 4.57 16.59
C TRP A 97 8.51 5.77 17.52
N PRO A 98 7.49 6.17 18.30
CA PRO A 98 7.64 7.18 19.33
C PRO A 98 8.69 6.78 20.38
N VAL A 99 9.40 7.78 20.90
CA VAL A 99 10.36 7.57 22.01
C VAL A 99 9.63 6.93 23.19
N GLY A 100 10.25 5.92 23.80
CA GLY A 100 9.68 5.16 24.91
C GLY A 100 8.64 4.10 24.51
N SER A 101 8.26 4.00 23.23
CA SER A 101 7.29 3.01 22.74
C SER A 101 7.92 1.85 21.95
N LYS A 102 9.25 1.81 21.80
CA LYS A 102 9.96 0.81 20.97
C LYS A 102 9.48 -0.62 21.21
N ALA A 103 9.40 -1.06 22.46
CA ALA A 103 9.00 -2.43 22.78
C ALA A 103 7.58 -2.79 22.28
N LYS A 104 6.63 -1.84 22.36
CA LYS A 104 5.27 -2.04 21.88
C LYS A 104 5.21 -2.19 20.36
N PHE A 105 5.93 -1.34 19.64
CA PHE A 105 5.92 -1.38 18.18
C PHE A 105 6.74 -2.55 17.63
N GLN A 106 7.87 -2.90 18.28
CA GLN A 106 8.61 -4.11 17.99
C GLN A 106 7.72 -5.34 18.16
N ALA A 107 6.98 -5.45 19.27
CA ALA A 107 6.07 -6.56 19.49
C ALA A 107 4.96 -6.67 18.42
N ARG A 108 4.54 -5.55 17.79
CA ARG A 108 3.61 -5.58 16.65
C ARG A 108 4.31 -6.09 15.38
N ALA A 109 5.48 -5.55 15.06
CA ALA A 109 6.25 -5.96 13.90
C ALA A 109 6.64 -7.46 13.96
N ASP A 110 7.05 -7.94 15.14
CA ASP A 110 7.46 -9.32 15.39
C ASP A 110 6.33 -10.35 15.12
N ARG A 111 5.05 -9.95 15.26
CA ARG A 111 3.90 -10.86 14.98
C ARG A 111 3.88 -11.36 13.54
N VAL A 112 4.43 -10.57 12.63
CA VAL A 112 4.50 -10.89 11.19
C VAL A 112 5.94 -10.97 10.68
N GLY A 113 6.92 -10.97 11.59
CA GLY A 113 8.35 -11.02 11.25
C GLY A 113 8.88 -9.76 10.54
N ALA A 114 8.19 -8.63 10.69
CA ALA A 114 8.57 -7.38 10.03
C ALA A 114 9.68 -6.64 10.79
N ASP A 115 10.53 -5.91 10.04
CA ASP A 115 11.59 -5.06 10.59
C ASP A 115 11.04 -3.74 11.17
N HIS A 116 9.88 -3.31 10.66
CA HIS A 116 9.20 -2.07 11.02
C HIS A 116 7.71 -2.30 11.19
N THR A 117 7.02 -1.30 11.75
CA THR A 117 5.58 -1.15 11.52
C THR A 117 5.37 -0.21 10.34
N TYR A 118 4.25 -0.36 9.64
CA TYR A 118 3.94 0.34 8.42
C TYR A 118 2.56 1.01 8.52
N LEU A 119 2.40 2.13 7.84
CA LEU A 119 1.11 2.80 7.70
C LEU A 119 0.71 2.81 6.24
N ALA A 120 -0.52 2.37 5.99
CA ALA A 120 -1.14 2.47 4.68
C ALA A 120 -1.88 3.80 4.52
N HIS A 121 -1.82 4.36 3.31
CA HIS A 121 -2.61 5.52 2.91
C HIS A 121 -3.08 5.34 1.48
N LEU A 122 -4.39 5.47 1.26
CA LEU A 122 -4.96 5.45 -0.08
C LEU A 122 -4.91 6.86 -0.67
N CYS A 123 -4.25 7.02 -1.80
CA CYS A 123 -4.20 8.28 -2.50
C CYS A 123 -5.56 8.58 -3.17
N THR A 124 -5.70 9.78 -3.73
CA THR A 124 -6.94 10.17 -4.41
C THR A 124 -7.15 9.27 -5.63
N PRO A 125 -8.24 8.50 -5.73
CA PRO A 125 -8.45 7.58 -6.83
C PRO A 125 -8.71 8.32 -8.14
N ALA A 126 -8.45 7.65 -9.27
CA ALA A 126 -8.64 8.18 -10.60
C ALA A 126 -9.45 7.21 -11.47
N LYS A 127 -10.13 7.79 -12.47
CA LYS A 127 -10.63 7.07 -13.63
C LYS A 127 -9.57 7.12 -14.73
N MET A 128 -9.32 5.97 -15.35
CA MET A 128 -8.45 5.83 -16.50
C MET A 128 -9.15 5.07 -17.61
N ASP A 129 -8.91 5.50 -18.85
CA ASP A 129 -9.48 4.87 -20.05
C ASP A 129 -8.72 3.59 -20.43
N ASP A 130 -7.39 3.61 -20.30
CA ASP A 130 -6.51 2.48 -20.61
C ASP A 130 -5.50 2.25 -19.47
N LEU A 131 -5.62 1.10 -18.79
CA LEU A 131 -4.71 0.67 -17.73
C LEU A 131 -3.47 -0.06 -18.26
N SER A 132 -3.27 -0.14 -19.58
CA SER A 132 -2.05 -0.63 -20.20
C SER A 132 -1.12 0.50 -20.69
N ASP A 133 -1.58 1.76 -20.63
CA ASP A 133 -0.74 2.93 -20.93
C ASP A 133 0.13 3.29 -19.72
N GLU A 134 1.39 2.82 -19.74
CA GLU A 134 2.38 3.09 -18.69
C GLU A 134 2.64 4.59 -18.49
N ALA A 135 2.59 5.41 -19.55
CA ALA A 135 2.83 6.84 -19.44
C ALA A 135 1.66 7.52 -18.72
N ALA A 136 0.42 7.15 -19.07
CA ALA A 136 -0.77 7.63 -18.37
C ALA A 136 -0.80 7.17 -16.91
N LEU A 137 -0.41 5.91 -16.63
CA LEU A 137 -0.31 5.39 -15.26
C LEU A 137 0.67 6.18 -14.43
N LYS A 138 1.87 6.46 -14.96
CA LYS A 138 2.89 7.23 -14.25
C LYS A 138 2.45 8.68 -14.01
N GLN A 139 1.77 9.29 -14.98
CA GLN A 139 1.22 10.63 -14.82
C GLN A 139 0.14 10.67 -13.73
N SER A 140 -0.77 9.70 -13.76
CA SER A 140 -1.84 9.55 -12.76
C SER A 140 -1.25 9.31 -11.37
N GLU A 141 -0.33 8.36 -11.22
CA GLU A 141 0.39 8.08 -9.97
C GLU A 141 1.01 9.36 -9.39
N THR A 142 1.73 10.11 -10.22
CA THR A 142 2.35 11.38 -9.82
C THR A 142 1.29 12.36 -9.30
N ALA A 143 0.16 12.50 -10.01
CA ALA A 143 -0.95 13.37 -9.59
C ALA A 143 -1.58 12.93 -8.26
N GLN A 144 -1.76 11.62 -8.05
CA GLN A 144 -2.34 11.07 -6.82
C GLN A 144 -1.43 11.29 -5.60
N LEU A 145 -0.13 11.06 -5.76
CA LEU A 145 0.87 11.34 -4.73
C LEU A 145 0.92 12.83 -4.42
N MET A 146 0.76 13.66 -5.45
CA MET A 146 0.74 15.10 -5.33
C MET A 146 -0.43 15.63 -4.50
N MET A 147 -1.62 15.14 -4.78
CA MET A 147 -2.82 15.46 -4.00
C MET A 147 -2.70 14.95 -2.55
N SER A 148 -1.90 13.91 -2.32
CA SER A 148 -1.66 13.34 -0.98
C SER A 148 -0.54 14.06 -0.19
N LEU A 149 0.23 14.97 -0.80
CA LEU A 149 1.32 15.69 -0.11
C LEU A 149 0.89 16.44 1.17
N PRO A 150 -0.26 17.15 1.23
CA PRO A 150 -0.69 17.81 2.46
C PRO A 150 -0.83 16.82 3.62
N ARG A 151 -1.36 15.61 3.36
CA ARG A 151 -1.50 14.53 4.34
C ARG A 151 -0.14 14.05 4.82
N PHE A 152 0.79 13.78 3.90
CA PHE A 152 2.15 13.35 4.25
C PHE A 152 2.89 14.41 5.06
N ARG A 153 2.73 15.69 4.74
CA ARG A 153 3.29 16.81 5.52
C ARG A 153 2.71 16.86 6.93
N GLN A 154 1.40 16.66 7.09
CA GLN A 154 0.75 16.60 8.40
C GLN A 154 1.27 15.41 9.24
N MET A 155 1.48 14.26 8.60
CA MET A 155 1.96 13.03 9.24
C MET A 155 3.49 12.89 9.25
N ARG A 156 4.25 13.93 8.89
CA ARG A 156 5.70 13.85 8.67
C ARG A 156 6.48 13.23 9.83
N LYS A 157 6.04 13.44 11.08
CA LYS A 157 6.67 12.83 12.26
C LYS A 157 6.47 11.32 12.32
N SER A 158 5.31 10.83 11.91
CA SER A 158 4.98 9.40 11.84
C SER A 158 5.73 8.70 10.70
N PHE A 159 6.13 9.41 9.65
CA PHE A 159 6.88 8.86 8.50
C PHE A 159 8.37 9.20 8.50
N ALA A 160 8.94 9.61 9.64
CA ALA A 160 10.33 10.04 9.65
C ALA A 160 11.36 8.91 9.43
N ASN A 161 10.94 7.64 9.44
CA ASN A 161 11.76 6.49 9.02
C ASN A 161 11.51 6.06 7.56
N SER A 162 10.56 6.70 6.87
CA SER A 162 10.28 6.45 5.45
C SER A 162 11.04 7.46 4.60
N SER A 163 12.03 6.96 3.87
CA SER A 163 12.79 7.71 2.87
C SER A 163 11.95 8.07 1.65
N ALA A 164 10.99 7.22 1.27
CA ALA A 164 10.03 7.48 0.21
C ALA A 164 9.20 8.75 0.51
N VAL A 165 8.62 8.86 1.71
CA VAL A 165 7.89 10.07 2.13
C VAL A 165 8.80 11.31 2.18
N GLN A 166 10.02 11.18 2.71
CA GLN A 166 10.93 12.35 2.75
C GLN A 166 11.29 12.82 1.34
N THR A 167 11.43 11.90 0.39
CA THR A 167 11.66 12.21 -1.02
C THR A 167 10.47 12.91 -1.62
N LEU A 168 9.25 12.39 -1.45
CA LEU A 168 8.00 13.01 -1.92
C LEU A 168 7.83 14.43 -1.37
N ILE A 169 8.02 14.62 -0.05
CA ILE A 169 7.91 15.94 0.58
C ILE A 169 8.96 16.92 0.06
N ARG A 170 10.20 16.45 -0.16
CA ARG A 170 11.33 17.28 -0.62
C ARG A 170 11.20 17.65 -2.09
N GLN A 171 10.84 16.70 -2.92
CA GLN A 171 10.66 16.92 -4.35
C GLN A 171 9.49 17.87 -4.59
N GLY A 172 8.47 17.85 -3.72
CA GLY A 172 7.35 18.78 -3.75
C GLY A 172 6.83 18.92 -5.17
N ILE A 173 6.56 17.77 -5.79
CA ILE A 173 6.18 17.61 -7.20
C ILE A 173 4.97 18.52 -7.55
#